data_AF-A0A2E8L3T1-F1
#
_entry.id   AF-A0A2E8L3T1-F1
#
_cell.length_a   1.000
_cell.length_b   1.000
_cell.length_c   1.000
_cell.angle_alpha   90.00
_cell.angle_beta   90.00
_cell.angle_gamma   90.00
#
_symmetry.space_group_name_H-M   'P 1'
#
loop_
_entity.id
_entity.type
_entity.pdbx_description
1 polymer ?
#
loop_
_entity_poly.entity_id
_entity_poly.type
_entity_poly.pdbx_seq_one_letter_code
_entity_poly.pdbx_strand_id
1 'polypeptide(L)' 'MRGVFARSIELNQNPEEVGLIVVAEPIEADVAATQQLQVPLNILEIRVLDHLLVSEQDVVSLSERQLMG' A
#
# COMPACT_ATOMS: atom_id res chain seq x y z
N MET A 1 -3.10 -5.43 -16.96
CA MET A 1 -2.95 -3.97 -16.86
C MET A 1 -1.87 -3.71 -15.82
N ARG A 2 -0.80 -2.99 -16.18
CA ARG A 2 0.35 -2.76 -15.30
C ARG A 2 0.06 -1.47 -14.53
N GLY A 3 -0.15 -1.57 -13.22
CA GLY A 3 -0.50 -0.45 -12.36
C GLY A 3 0.59 0.63 -12.34
N VAL A 4 0.15 1.89 -12.26
CA VAL A 4 0.94 3.10 -12.56
C VAL A 4 1.59 3.69 -11.30
N PHE A 5 1.49 3.04 -10.13
CA PHE A 5 1.87 3.66 -8.85
C PHE A 5 3.25 3.28 -8.31
N ALA A 6 3.98 2.36 -8.93
CA ALA A 6 5.39 2.11 -8.61
C ALA A 6 6.29 3.20 -9.22
N ARG A 7 6.10 4.47 -8.83
CA ARG A 7 7.06 5.54 -9.12
C ARG A 7 7.79 5.86 -7.83
N SER A 8 8.97 5.25 -7.68
CA SER A 8 9.98 5.66 -6.72
C SER A 8 10.11 7.17 -6.78
N ILE A 9 9.79 7.84 -5.66
CA ILE A 9 10.18 9.23 -5.49
C ILE A 9 11.71 9.23 -5.62
N GLU A 10 12.25 10.01 -6.56
CA GLU A 10 13.69 10.06 -6.84
C GLU A 10 14.43 10.48 -5.57
N LEU A 11 14.90 9.50 -4.79
CA LEU A 11 15.70 9.72 -3.60
C LEU A 11 17.00 10.41 -4.02
N ASN A 12 17.24 11.59 -3.44
CA ASN A 12 18.49 12.31 -3.55
C ASN A 12 19.65 11.34 -3.24
N GLN A 13 20.58 11.17 -4.20
CA GLN A 13 21.66 10.17 -4.15
C GLN A 13 22.79 10.54 -3.19
N ASN A 14 22.52 11.22 -2.07
CA ASN A 14 23.52 11.52 -1.06
C ASN A 14 23.42 10.51 0.10
N PRO A 15 24.26 9.45 0.13
CA PRO A 15 24.16 8.37 1.11
C PRO A 15 24.52 8.77 2.55
N GLU A 16 24.98 10.00 2.78
CA GLU A 16 25.31 10.51 4.13
C GLU A 16 24.09 11.09 4.88
N GLU A 17 22.94 11.23 4.22
CA GLU A 17 21.69 11.77 4.79
C GLU A 17 20.58 10.71 4.92
N VAL A 18 20.93 9.42 4.99
CA VAL A 18 19.96 8.33 5.11
C VAL A 18 19.44 8.27 6.55
N GLY A 19 18.52 9.18 6.87
CA GLY A 19 17.55 8.98 7.94
C GLY A 19 16.78 7.67 7.71
N LEU A 20 16.20 7.13 8.78
CA LEU A 20 15.46 5.87 8.78
C LEU A 20 14.54 5.77 7.54
N ILE A 21 14.85 4.85 6.61
CA ILE A 21 13.99 4.59 5.45
C ILE A 21 12.72 3.91 5.98
N VAL A 22 11.62 4.64 6.04
CA VAL A 22 10.31 4.10 6.38
C VAL A 22 9.66 3.62 5.09
N VAL A 23 9.82 2.32 4.80
CA VAL A 23 9.15 1.66 3.67
C VAL A 23 7.69 1.44 4.03
N ALA A 24 6.76 1.69 3.10
CA ALA A 24 5.33 1.38 3.22
C ALA A 24 5.06 -0.13 3.10
N GLU A 25 5.84 -0.97 3.79
CA GLU A 25 5.70 -2.41 3.75
C GLU A 25 4.48 -2.83 4.61
N PRO A 26 3.50 -3.53 4.04
CA PRO A 26 2.29 -3.90 4.77
C PRO A 26 2.55 -4.91 5.87
N ILE A 27 1.93 -4.68 7.02
CA ILE A 27 1.93 -5.61 8.14
C ILE A 27 0.61 -6.38 8.21
N GLU A 28 0.59 -7.47 8.99
CA GLU A 28 -0.59 -8.32 9.17
C GLU A 28 -1.83 -7.54 9.60
N ALA A 29 -1.65 -6.51 10.46
CA ALA A 29 -2.74 -5.66 10.91
C ALA A 29 -3.39 -4.85 9.78
N ASP A 30 -2.61 -4.41 8.76
CA ASP A 30 -3.15 -3.66 7.62
C ASP A 30 -4.02 -4.57 6.74
N VAL A 31 -3.55 -5.80 6.49
CA VAL A 31 -4.30 -6.81 5.74
C VAL A 31 -5.58 -7.19 6.49
N ALA A 32 -5.48 -7.45 7.80
CA ALA A 32 -6.63 -7.79 8.63
C ALA A 32 -7.67 -6.65 8.67
N ALA A 33 -7.23 -5.40 8.81
CA ALA A 33 -8.12 -4.24 8.76
C ALA A 33 -8.82 -4.13 7.41
N THR A 34 -8.11 -4.37 6.30
CA THR A 34 -8.68 -4.38 4.95
C THR A 34 -9.81 -5.42 4.83
N GLN A 35 -9.54 -6.65 5.25
CA GLN A 35 -10.51 -7.74 5.20
C GLN A 35 -11.74 -7.45 6.08
N GLN A 36 -11.53 -6.90 7.28
CA GLN A 36 -12.62 -6.50 8.17
C GLN A 36 -13.51 -5.41 7.59
N LEU A 37 -12.94 -4.45 6.86
CA LEU A 37 -13.71 -3.41 6.17
C LEU A 37 -14.44 -3.94 4.93
N GLN A 38 -13.85 -4.90 4.20
CA GLN A 38 -14.48 -5.49 3.01
C GLN A 38 -15.79 -6.22 3.34
N VAL A 39 -15.89 -6.89 4.50
CA VAL A 39 -17.08 -7.65 4.90
C VAL A 39 -18.36 -6.79 4.87
N PRO A 40 -18.47 -5.67 5.62
CA PRO A 40 -19.68 -4.84 5.58
C PRO A 40 -19.86 -4.12 4.24
N LEU A 41 -18.78 -3.73 3.55
CA LEU A 41 -18.89 -3.05 2.25
C LEU A 41 -19.46 -3.97 1.17
N ASN A 42 -19.10 -5.26 1.20
CA ASN A 42 -19.65 -6.26 0.28
C ASN A 42 -21.15 -6.49 0.48
N ILE A 43 -21.67 -6.38 1.71
CA ILE A 43 -23.12 -6.47 2.00
C ILE A 43 -23.88 -5.32 1.30
N LEU A 44 -23.25 -4.15 1.22
CA LEU A 44 -23.80 -2.97 0.56
C LEU A 44 -23.50 -2.91 -0.94
N GLU A 45 -22.94 -3.99 -1.50
CA GLU A 45 -22.47 -4.07 -2.90
C GLU A 45 -21.43 -2.98 -3.26
N ILE A 46 -20.69 -2.49 -2.25
CA ILE A 46 -19.58 -1.55 -2.43
C ILE A 46 -18.29 -2.36 -2.55
N ARG A 47 -17.59 -2.20 -3.69
CA ARG A 47 -16.32 -2.88 -3.93
C ARG A 47 -15.14 -2.03 -3.46
N VAL A 48 -14.28 -2.63 -2.62
CA VAL A 48 -12.96 -2.08 -2.33
C VAL A 48 -12.04 -2.41 -3.51
N LEU A 49 -11.59 -1.39 -4.22
CA LEU A 49 -10.73 -1.57 -5.39
C LEU A 49 -9.27 -1.79 -5.00
N ASP A 50 -8.82 -1.12 -3.94
CA ASP A 50 -7.46 -1.23 -3.42
C ASP A 50 -7.36 -0.71 -2.00
N HIS A 51 -6.27 -1.07 -1.32
CA HIS A 51 -5.78 -0.41 -0.12
C HIS A 51 -4.33 0.00 -0.37
N LEU A 52 -4.07 1.31 -0.32
CA LEU A 52 -2.75 1.88 -0.53
C LEU A 52 -2.10 2.23 0.81
N LEU A 53 -0.91 1.67 1.06
CA LEU A 53 -0.02 2.13 2.11
C LEU A 53 0.90 3.21 1.52
N VAL A 54 1.01 4.35 2.20
CA VAL A 54 1.74 5.51 1.71
C VAL A 54 2.79 5.89 2.75
N SER A 55 4.05 5.97 2.33
CA SER A 55 5.13 6.57 3.10
C SER A 55 5.61 7.87 2.43
N GLU A 56 6.64 8.49 3.01
CA GLU A 56 7.32 9.62 2.40
C GLU A 56 8.02 9.28 1.08
N GLN A 57 8.35 8.01 0.85
CA GLN A 57 9.29 7.59 -0.19
C GLN A 57 8.69 6.57 -1.16
N ASP A 58 7.60 5.91 -0.77
CA ASP A 58 6.93 4.90 -1.58
C ASP A 58 5.41 4.81 -1.32
N VAL A 59 4.73 4.19 -2.29
CA VAL A 59 3.32 3.80 -2.19
C VAL A 59 3.22 2.33 -2.56
N VAL A 60 2.55 1.55 -1.72
CA VAL A 60 2.34 0.13 -1.91
C VAL A 60 0.84 -0.16 -2.04
N SER A 61 0.48 -0.86 -3.11
CA SER A 61 -0.86 -1.38 -3.33
C SER A 61 -0.99 -2.81 -2.80
N LEU A 62 -2.00 -3.06 -1.96
CA LEU A 62 -2.31 -4.41 -1.50
C LEU A 62 -2.87 -5.27 -2.63
N SER A 63 -3.68 -4.72 -3.54
CA SER A 63 -4.25 -5.47 -4.66
C SER A 63 -3.18 -5.88 -5.68
N GLU A 64 -2.23 -5.00 -5.99
CA GLU A 64 -1.11 -5.29 -6.91
C GLU A 64 -0.16 -6.35 -6.32
N ARG A 65 -0.07 -6.45 -5.00
CA ARG A 65 0.69 -7.46 -4.26
C ARG A 65 -0.09 -8.74 -3.93
N GLN A 66 -1.34 -8.87 -4.41
CA GLN A 66 -2.21 -10.02 -4.15
C GLN A 66 -2.43 -10.30 -2.65
N LEU A 67 -2.46 -9.24 -1.82
CA LEU A 67 -2.69 -9.32 -0.37
C LEU A 67 -4.16 -9.11 0.03
N MET A 68 -5.02 -8.76 -0.91
CA MET A 68 -6.47 -8.64 -0.73
C MET A 68 -7.21 -9.30 -1.89
N GLY A 69 -8.37 -9.90 -1.61
CA GLY A 69 -9.22 -10.62 -2.56
C GLY A 69 -10.63 -10.83 -2.04
#